data_AF-A0A1V5E9N5-F1
#
_entry.id   AF-A0A1V5E9N5-F1
#
_cell.length_a   1.000
_cell.length_b   1.000
_cell.length_c   1.000
_cell.angle_alpha   90.00
_cell.angle_beta   90.00
_cell.angle_gamma   90.00
#
_symmetry.space_group_name_H-M   'P 1'
#
loop_
_entity.id
_entity.type
_entity.pdbx_description
1 polymer ?
#
loop_
_entity_poly.entity_id
_entity_poly.type
_entity_poly.pdbx_seq_one_letter_code
_entity_poly.pdbx_strand_id
1 'polypeptide(L)'
;MNAAAVHSPRDARRRWIWVVVFAMAFAYVESAVVVYLRKIYFDGSFDFPIATLWKDGRRVLDPLIPVEMGREAATLVMLAAAGMLAGRNGLQRFSFFMIAFGVWDIFYYLWLKVILGWPGSLMTWDLLFYIPLPWVGPVIAPVLIAATMTAAGTSLIFLEDKGYRVRWRRVDWFIELGCAAVLIVSFCWDWRNILRVPDGTAYSGIPNPFAWWLFLPAYLIAALSSGPPSTGPRRTTQPREACPRP
;
A
#
# COMPACT_ATOMS: atom_id res chain seq x y z
N MET A 1 12.66 -41.29 -11.80
CA MET A 1 13.15 -41.25 -10.40
C MET A 1 13.02 -39.82 -9.89
N ASN A 2 12.57 -39.71 -8.64
CA ASN A 2 11.95 -38.55 -7.99
C ASN A 2 12.75 -37.24 -7.99
N ALA A 3 12.08 -36.15 -8.34
CA ALA A 3 12.38 -34.82 -7.79
C ALA A 3 11.09 -33.98 -7.77
N ALA A 4 10.04 -34.48 -7.11
CA ALA A 4 9.08 -33.57 -6.51
C ALA A 4 9.85 -32.84 -5.41
N ALA A 5 10.42 -31.69 -5.74
CA ALA A 5 11.08 -30.84 -4.76
C ALA A 5 10.03 -30.48 -3.70
N VAL A 6 10.11 -31.18 -2.57
CA VAL A 6 9.39 -30.83 -1.35
C VAL A 6 10.04 -29.54 -0.89
N HIS A 7 9.54 -28.42 -1.42
CA HIS A 7 10.13 -27.11 -1.15
C HIS A 7 9.96 -26.76 0.32
N SER A 8 11.07 -26.38 0.95
CA SER A 8 11.16 -26.16 2.38
C SER A 8 10.49 -24.83 2.79
N PRO A 9 9.77 -24.79 3.92
CA PRO A 9 9.33 -23.56 4.59
C PRO A 9 10.41 -22.48 4.76
N ARG A 10 11.68 -22.89 4.76
CA ARG A 10 12.84 -22.00 4.86
C ARG A 10 12.95 -21.03 3.68
N ASP A 11 12.43 -21.37 2.50
CA ASP A 11 12.50 -20.52 1.31
C ASP A 11 11.52 -19.34 1.34
N ALA A 12 10.31 -19.55 1.88
CA ALA A 12 9.29 -18.51 1.99
C ALA A 12 9.71 -17.46 3.04
N ARG A 13 10.19 -17.92 4.20
CA ARG A 13 10.74 -17.05 5.24
C ARG A 13 11.91 -16.22 4.73
N ARG A 14 12.86 -16.84 4.01
CA ARG A 14 14.01 -16.12 3.45
C ARG A 14 13.56 -15.02 2.48
N ARG A 15 12.63 -15.32 1.58
CA ARG A 15 12.08 -14.32 0.64
C ARG A 15 11.33 -13.20 1.37
N TRP A 16 10.55 -13.54 2.38
CA TRP A 16 9.87 -12.55 3.23
C TRP A 16 10.87 -11.58 3.88
N ILE A 17 11.94 -12.09 4.48
CA ILE A 17 13.00 -11.25 5.09
C ILE A 17 13.59 -10.31 4.04
N TRP A 18 13.94 -10.81 2.86
CA TRP A 18 14.53 -9.96 1.82
C TRP A 18 13.56 -8.94 1.24
N VAL A 19 12.27 -9.26 1.11
CA VAL A 19 11.24 -8.30 0.69
C VAL A 19 11.07 -7.19 1.74
N VAL A 20 11.06 -7.54 3.03
CA VAL A 20 10.99 -6.55 4.13
C VAL A 20 12.22 -5.65 4.11
N VAL A 21 13.43 -6.22 4.03
CA VAL A 21 14.69 -5.45 3.95
C VAL A 21 14.70 -4.53 2.73
N PHE A 22 14.28 -5.03 1.57
CA PHE A 22 14.15 -4.23 0.35
C PHE A 22 13.18 -3.07 0.55
N ALA A 23 11.98 -3.32 1.07
CA ALA A 23 10.95 -2.31 1.28
C ALA A 23 11.42 -1.22 2.26
N MET A 24 12.06 -1.60 3.36
CA MET A 24 12.64 -0.68 4.34
C MET A 24 13.72 0.21 3.73
N ALA A 25 14.64 -0.38 2.95
CA ALA A 25 15.71 0.36 2.29
C ALA A 25 15.17 1.28 1.19
N PHE A 26 14.21 0.79 0.41
CA PHE A 26 13.58 1.59 -0.64
C PHE A 26 12.76 2.76 -0.06
N ALA A 27 12.08 2.54 1.07
CA ALA A 27 11.41 3.61 1.80
C ALA A 27 12.37 4.73 2.21
N TYR A 28 13.58 4.40 2.65
CA TYR A 28 14.59 5.41 2.97
C TYR A 28 14.96 6.26 1.75
N VAL A 29 15.13 5.63 0.58
CA VAL A 29 15.42 6.35 -0.68
C VAL A 29 14.30 7.33 -1.02
N GLU A 30 13.05 6.87 -0.96
CA GLU A 30 11.88 7.73 -1.22
C GLU A 30 11.78 8.88 -0.20
N SER A 31 11.95 8.59 1.10
CA SER A 31 11.98 9.62 2.14
C SER A 31 13.09 10.65 1.89
N ALA A 32 14.29 10.21 1.49
CA ALA A 32 15.39 11.12 1.17
C ALA A 32 15.05 12.02 -0.02
N VAL A 33 14.45 11.48 -1.09
CA VAL A 33 13.99 12.27 -2.25
C VAL A 33 12.97 13.31 -1.81
N VAL A 34 11.97 12.94 -1.01
CA VAL A 34 10.96 13.87 -0.49
C VAL A 34 11.58 14.95 0.39
N VAL A 35 12.54 14.60 1.26
CA VAL A 35 13.29 15.58 2.08
C VAL A 35 13.98 16.61 1.19
N TYR A 36 14.68 16.18 0.14
CA TYR A 36 15.33 17.09 -0.79
C TYR A 36 14.33 17.95 -1.56
N LEU A 37 13.26 17.35 -2.08
CA LEU A 37 12.20 18.07 -2.79
C LEU A 37 11.60 19.17 -1.91
N ARG A 38 11.28 18.83 -0.66
CA ARG A 38 10.72 19.76 0.34
C ARG A 38 11.69 20.87 0.66
N LYS A 39 12.97 20.57 0.84
CA LYS A 39 13.99 21.58 1.11
C LYS A 39 14.21 22.54 -0.06
N ILE A 40 14.20 22.04 -1.29
CA ILE A 40 14.47 22.85 -2.50
C ILE A 40 13.27 23.75 -2.84
N TYR A 41 12.05 23.21 -2.77
CA TYR A 41 10.86 23.87 -3.33
C TYR A 41 9.91 24.46 -2.29
N PHE A 42 10.00 24.02 -1.03
CA PHE A 42 9.03 24.36 0.02
C PHE A 42 9.68 24.88 1.30
N ASP A 43 10.96 25.29 1.25
CA ASP A 43 11.75 25.73 2.42
C ASP A 43 11.72 24.71 3.58
N GLY A 44 11.57 23.42 3.25
CA GLY A 44 11.45 22.32 4.20
C GLY A 44 10.05 22.15 4.83
N SER A 45 9.05 22.95 4.47
CA SER A 45 7.70 22.85 5.03
C SER A 45 6.88 21.68 4.46
N PHE A 46 6.19 20.98 5.36
CA PHE A 46 5.17 19.97 5.07
C PHE A 46 3.75 20.49 5.30
N ASP A 47 3.61 21.77 5.68
CA ASP A 47 2.33 22.33 6.09
C ASP A 47 1.44 22.63 4.89
N PHE A 48 0.13 22.54 5.14
CA PHE A 48 -0.86 22.97 4.18
C PHE A 48 -1.14 24.48 4.32
N PRO A 49 -1.45 25.19 3.22
CA PRO A 49 -1.47 24.69 1.85
C PRO A 49 -0.04 24.39 1.36
N ILE A 50 0.17 23.18 0.81
CA ILE A 50 1.46 22.80 0.21
C ILE A 50 1.78 23.89 -0.80
N ALA A 51 2.78 24.71 -0.48
CA ALA A 51 2.89 26.07 -1.02
C ALA A 51 2.79 26.04 -2.55
N THR A 52 1.60 26.34 -3.07
CA THR A 52 1.40 26.71 -4.45
C THR A 52 1.93 28.12 -4.54
N LEU A 53 3.26 28.25 -4.49
CA LEU A 53 3.95 29.51 -4.71
C LEU A 53 3.53 29.97 -6.11
N TRP A 54 2.67 30.98 -6.13
CA TRP A 54 2.38 31.74 -7.33
C TRP A 54 3.58 32.65 -7.55
N LYS A 55 4.42 32.29 -8.50
CA LYS A 55 5.48 33.15 -8.97
C LYS A 55 5.13 33.52 -10.41
N ASP A 56 4.97 34.81 -10.68
CA ASP A 56 4.74 35.35 -12.01
C ASP A 56 3.52 34.76 -12.74
N GLY A 57 2.41 34.56 -12.03
CA GLY A 57 1.15 34.07 -12.61
C GLY A 57 1.16 32.59 -13.01
N ARG A 58 2.20 31.83 -12.65
CA ARG A 58 2.28 30.37 -12.82
C ARG A 58 2.47 29.70 -11.46
N ARG A 59 1.91 28.49 -11.28
CA ARG A 59 2.19 27.69 -10.09
C ARG A 59 3.60 27.13 -10.28
N VAL A 60 4.52 27.41 -9.35
CA VAL A 60 5.91 26.90 -9.39
C VAL A 60 5.96 25.37 -9.51
N LEU A 61 4.89 24.69 -9.08
CA LEU A 61 4.74 23.24 -9.11
C LEU A 61 4.31 22.63 -10.45
N ASP A 62 3.81 23.42 -11.41
CA ASP A 62 3.23 22.89 -12.65
C ASP A 62 4.20 22.00 -13.47
N PRO A 63 5.52 22.31 -13.57
CA PRO A 63 6.47 21.43 -14.26
C PRO A 63 6.90 20.20 -13.43
N LEU A 64 6.74 20.27 -12.10
CA LEU A 64 7.24 19.25 -11.17
C LEU A 64 6.19 18.17 -10.88
N ILE A 65 4.89 18.51 -10.97
CA ILE A 65 3.78 17.56 -10.76
C ILE A 65 3.92 16.31 -11.64
N PRO A 66 4.23 16.39 -12.96
CA PRO A 66 4.43 15.18 -13.77
C PRO A 66 5.61 14.33 -13.32
N VAL A 67 6.67 14.94 -12.77
CA VAL A 67 7.84 14.23 -12.24
C VAL A 67 7.47 13.51 -10.94
N GLU A 68 6.71 14.15 -10.05
CA GLU A 68 6.20 13.51 -8.83
C GLU A 68 5.24 12.36 -9.14
N MET A 69 4.31 12.55 -10.08
CA MET A 69 3.46 11.46 -10.57
C MET A 69 4.30 10.32 -11.16
N GLY A 70 5.32 10.65 -11.96
CA GLY A 70 6.25 9.66 -12.52
C GLY A 70 7.00 8.87 -11.44
N ARG A 71 7.50 9.55 -10.40
CA ARG A 71 8.17 8.94 -9.25
C ARG A 71 7.23 7.98 -8.53
N GLU A 72 6.04 8.45 -8.15
CA GLU A 72 5.03 7.63 -7.45
C GLU A 72 4.60 6.41 -8.27
N ALA A 73 4.38 6.57 -9.58
CA ALA A 73 4.09 5.45 -10.47
C ALA A 73 5.24 4.44 -10.50
N ALA A 74 6.49 4.91 -10.55
CA ALA A 74 7.67 4.05 -10.50
C ALA A 74 7.77 3.30 -9.16
N THR A 75 7.48 3.95 -8.03
CA THR A 75 7.43 3.31 -6.71
C THR A 75 6.43 2.15 -6.70
N LEU A 76 5.21 2.37 -7.20
CA LEU A 76 4.19 1.32 -7.30
C LEU A 76 4.65 0.15 -8.20
N VAL A 77 5.27 0.45 -9.35
CA VAL A 77 5.81 -0.57 -10.26
C VAL A 77 6.92 -1.37 -9.60
N MET A 78 7.84 -0.72 -8.88
CA MET A 78 8.95 -1.39 -8.18
C MET A 78 8.46 -2.31 -7.08
N LEU A 79 7.47 -1.87 -6.28
CA LEU A 79 6.86 -2.70 -5.23
C LEU A 79 6.11 -3.90 -5.84
N ALA A 80 5.36 -3.67 -6.93
CA ALA A 80 4.70 -4.75 -7.67
C ALA A 80 5.72 -5.75 -8.24
N ALA A 81 6.82 -5.27 -8.82
CA ALA A 81 7.90 -6.11 -9.33
C ALA A 81 8.54 -6.96 -8.22
N ALA A 82 8.80 -6.38 -7.05
CA ALA A 82 9.31 -7.12 -5.89
C ALA A 82 8.36 -8.26 -5.48
N GLY A 83 7.05 -8.00 -5.46
CA GLY A 83 6.04 -9.02 -5.20
C GLY A 83 6.02 -10.13 -6.27
N MET A 84 6.05 -9.75 -7.54
CA MET A 84 6.04 -10.67 -8.69
C MET A 84 7.27 -11.59 -8.72
N LEU A 85 8.46 -11.05 -8.38
CA LEU A 85 9.71 -11.80 -8.33
C LEU A 85 9.79 -12.71 -7.09
N ALA A 86 9.22 -12.28 -5.96
CA ALA A 86 9.24 -13.06 -4.73
C ALA A 86 8.22 -14.21 -4.74
N GLY A 87 7.05 -14.07 -5.35
CA GLY A 87 5.96 -15.05 -5.28
C GLY A 87 6.02 -16.17 -6.34
N ARG A 88 5.67 -17.41 -5.94
CA ARG A 88 5.64 -18.58 -6.86
C ARG A 88 4.35 -18.71 -7.65
N ASN A 89 3.24 -18.23 -7.10
CA ASN A 89 1.91 -18.27 -7.72
C ASN A 89 1.23 -16.90 -7.57
N GLY A 90 0.08 -16.71 -8.21
CA GLY A 90 -0.63 -15.43 -8.19
C GLY A 90 -0.92 -14.89 -6.79
N LEU A 91 -1.34 -15.77 -5.86
CA LEU A 91 -1.62 -15.38 -4.48
C LEU A 91 -0.35 -14.95 -3.74
N GLN A 92 0.73 -15.73 -3.81
CA GLN A 92 2.01 -15.35 -3.20
C GLN A 92 2.54 -14.03 -3.76
N ARG A 93 2.44 -13.82 -5.07
CA ARG A 93 2.91 -12.60 -5.72
C ARG A 93 2.16 -11.38 -5.19
N PHE A 94 0.84 -11.50 -5.07
CA PHE A 94 0.01 -10.47 -4.46
C PHE A 94 0.31 -10.28 -2.98
N SER A 95 0.50 -11.35 -2.20
CA SER A 95 0.85 -11.26 -0.77
C SER A 95 2.20 -10.59 -0.54
N PHE A 96 3.23 -10.90 -1.34
CA PHE A 96 4.53 -10.22 -1.24
C PHE A 96 4.45 -8.77 -1.68
N PHE A 97 3.62 -8.43 -2.67
CA PHE A 97 3.32 -7.03 -2.99
C PHE A 97 2.69 -6.31 -1.79
N MET A 98 1.67 -6.89 -1.14
CA MET A 98 1.03 -6.29 0.04
C MET A 98 2.02 -6.04 1.18
N ILE A 99 2.93 -7.00 1.42
CA ILE A 99 4.00 -6.84 2.41
C ILE A 99 4.97 -5.74 2.00
N ALA A 100 5.44 -5.74 0.75
CA ALA A 100 6.38 -4.74 0.27
C ALA A 100 5.78 -3.33 0.38
N PHE A 101 4.54 -3.16 -0.08
CA PHE A 101 3.80 -1.89 -0.03
C PHE A 101 3.58 -1.43 1.41
N GLY A 102 3.04 -2.29 2.28
CA GLY A 102 2.74 -1.90 3.65
C GLY A 102 4.00 -1.62 4.50
N VAL A 103 5.07 -2.40 4.32
CA VAL A 103 6.35 -2.14 5.00
C VAL A 103 6.97 -0.84 4.48
N TRP A 104 6.96 -0.63 3.16
CA TRP A 104 7.50 0.59 2.56
C TRP A 104 6.78 1.83 3.09
N ASP A 105 5.45 1.81 3.15
CA ASP A 105 4.63 2.94 3.58
C ASP A 105 4.85 3.28 5.07
N ILE A 106 4.89 2.27 5.94
CA ILE A 106 5.21 2.48 7.37
C ILE A 106 6.62 3.05 7.53
N PHE A 107 7.61 2.46 6.85
CA PHE A 107 8.99 2.90 6.99
C PHE A 107 9.24 4.26 6.37
N TYR A 108 8.48 4.67 5.36
CA TYR A 108 8.53 6.02 4.80
C TYR A 108 8.28 7.06 5.91
N TYR A 109 7.23 6.88 6.71
CA TYR A 109 6.95 7.76 7.85
C TYR A 109 7.98 7.64 8.97
N LEU A 110 8.50 6.44 9.25
CA LEU A 110 9.54 6.26 10.26
C LEU A 110 10.84 6.99 9.88
N TRP A 111 11.26 6.91 8.62
CA TRP A 111 12.45 7.59 8.15
C TRP A 111 12.27 9.10 8.15
N LEU A 112 11.11 9.61 7.73
CA LEU A 112 10.81 11.04 7.88
C LEU A 112 10.84 11.47 9.36
N LYS A 113 10.37 10.63 10.27
CA LYS A 113 10.40 10.91 11.71
C LYS A 113 11.83 10.99 12.23
N VAL A 114 12.70 10.11 11.77
CA VAL A 114 14.13 10.10 12.14
C VAL A 114 14.88 11.30 11.55
N ILE A 115 14.63 11.64 10.28
CA ILE A 115 15.38 12.68 9.56
C ILE A 115 14.92 14.08 9.95
N LEU A 116 13.60 14.29 10.10
CA LEU A 116 12.99 15.61 10.22
C LEU A 116 12.17 15.81 11.52
N GLY A 117 11.94 14.74 12.30
CA GLY A 117 11.00 14.80 13.42
C GLY A 117 9.52 14.83 12.98
N TRP A 118 9.24 14.71 11.68
CA TRP A 118 7.89 14.71 11.09
C TRP A 118 7.41 13.29 10.79
N PRO A 119 6.14 12.92 11.02
CA PRO A 119 5.05 13.77 11.45
C PRO A 119 5.09 14.08 12.95
N GLY A 120 4.59 15.25 13.33
CA GLY A 120 4.47 15.65 14.74
C GLY A 120 3.52 14.75 15.53
N SER A 121 2.48 14.24 14.87
CA SER A 121 1.51 13.30 15.42
C SER A 121 0.95 12.37 14.33
N LEU A 122 0.31 11.26 14.69
CA LEU A 122 -0.38 10.41 13.71
C LEU A 122 -1.60 11.09 13.07
N MET A 123 -2.08 12.19 13.64
CA MET A 123 -3.18 13.00 13.07
C MET A 123 -2.68 14.15 12.21
N THR A 124 -1.36 14.29 12.04
CA THR A 124 -0.79 15.25 11.10
C THR A 124 -1.23 14.88 9.69
N TRP A 125 -1.65 15.89 8.93
CA TRP A 125 -2.06 15.73 7.55
C TRP A 125 -0.87 15.51 6.64
N ASP A 126 -1.06 14.65 5.65
CA ASP A 126 -0.10 14.36 4.60
C ASP A 126 -0.78 14.37 3.22
N LEU A 127 0.05 14.53 2.19
CA LEU A 127 -0.29 14.25 0.81
C LEU A 127 0.42 12.96 0.40
N LEU A 128 -0.33 11.87 0.39
CA LEU A 128 0.18 10.51 0.27
C LEU A 128 0.63 10.20 -1.18
N PHE A 129 -0.22 10.55 -2.14
CA PHE A 129 -0.04 10.28 -3.56
C PHE A 129 -0.75 11.37 -4.39
N TYR A 130 -0.28 11.63 -5.59
CA TYR A 130 -0.92 12.46 -6.62
C TYR A 130 -1.75 11.64 -7.62
N ILE A 131 -1.55 10.33 -7.74
CA ILE A 131 -2.24 9.47 -8.72
C ILE A 131 -3.44 8.74 -8.08
N PRO A 132 -4.63 8.71 -8.72
CA PRO A 132 -5.04 9.46 -9.91
C PRO A 132 -5.44 10.92 -9.62
N LEU A 133 -5.68 11.23 -8.35
CA LEU A 133 -5.94 12.55 -7.78
C LEU A 133 -5.10 12.69 -6.50
N PRO A 134 -4.97 13.88 -5.91
CA PRO A 134 -4.31 14.06 -4.61
C PRO A 134 -5.00 13.28 -3.49
N TRP A 135 -4.28 12.35 -2.87
CA TRP A 135 -4.72 11.57 -1.72
C TRP A 135 -4.26 12.31 -0.48
N VAL A 136 -5.19 12.97 0.21
CA VAL A 136 -4.90 13.71 1.43
C VAL A 136 -5.56 13.05 2.61
N GLY A 137 -4.82 12.94 3.71
CA GLY A 137 -5.34 12.33 4.92
C GLY A 137 -4.39 12.46 6.11
N PRO A 138 -4.87 12.16 7.32
CA PRO A 138 -4.02 12.03 8.49
C PRO A 138 -3.16 10.78 8.37
N VAL A 139 -1.89 10.84 8.79
CA VAL A 139 -0.90 9.74 8.68
C VAL A 139 -1.40 8.40 9.25
N ILE A 140 -2.28 8.42 10.26
CA ILE A 140 -2.84 7.19 10.81
C ILE A 140 -3.64 6.37 9.77
N ALA A 141 -4.30 7.03 8.81
CA ALA A 141 -5.12 6.36 7.81
C ALA A 141 -4.31 5.44 6.88
N PRO A 142 -3.23 5.91 6.19
CA PRO A 142 -2.37 5.02 5.42
C PRO A 142 -1.65 3.99 6.30
N VAL A 143 -1.17 4.36 7.48
CA VAL A 143 -0.50 3.42 8.39
C VAL A 143 -1.39 2.24 8.79
N LEU A 144 -2.69 2.47 9.02
CA LEU A 144 -3.65 1.39 9.31
C LEU A 144 -3.84 0.45 8.11
N ILE A 145 -3.96 0.99 6.90
CA ILE A 145 -4.04 0.19 5.67
C ILE A 145 -2.75 -0.62 5.48
N ALA A 146 -1.60 0.03 5.60
CA ALA A 146 -0.28 -0.57 5.45
C ALA A 146 -0.04 -1.70 6.47
N ALA A 147 -0.44 -1.51 7.73
CA ALA A 147 -0.36 -2.53 8.77
C ALA A 147 -1.26 -3.74 8.43
N THR A 148 -2.49 -3.48 7.99
CA THR A 148 -3.45 -4.54 7.62
C THR A 148 -2.97 -5.32 6.40
N MET A 149 -2.50 -4.65 5.35
CA MET A 149 -1.91 -5.28 4.17
C MET A 149 -0.70 -6.13 4.52
N THR A 150 0.20 -5.63 5.36
CA THR A 150 1.38 -6.37 5.82
C THR A 150 0.99 -7.61 6.61
N ALA A 151 0.04 -7.49 7.54
CA ALA A 151 -0.46 -8.60 8.36
C ALA A 151 -1.19 -9.66 7.51
N ALA A 152 -2.08 -9.24 6.61
CA ALA A 152 -2.81 -10.12 5.71
C ALA A 152 -1.87 -10.85 4.74
N GLY A 153 -0.96 -10.13 4.07
CA GLY A 153 0.02 -10.72 3.17
C GLY A 153 0.95 -11.72 3.87
N THR A 154 1.42 -11.37 5.07
CA THR A 154 2.26 -12.26 5.89
C THR A 154 1.49 -13.52 6.30
N SER A 155 0.26 -13.37 6.77
CA SER A 155 -0.60 -14.49 7.18
C SER A 155 -0.89 -15.45 6.03
N LEU A 156 -1.20 -14.91 4.83
CA LEU A 156 -1.47 -15.70 3.64
C LEU A 156 -0.27 -16.56 3.22
N ILE A 157 0.95 -16.00 3.24
CA ILE A 157 2.16 -16.73 2.90
C ILE A 157 2.39 -17.88 3.90
N PHE A 158 2.27 -17.61 5.20
CA PHE A 158 2.48 -18.64 6.22
C PHE A 158 1.39 -19.73 6.23
N LEU A 159 0.14 -19.38 5.92
CA LEU A 159 -0.94 -20.37 5.79
C LEU A 159 -0.73 -21.28 4.58
N GLU A 160 -0.34 -20.72 3.44
CA GLU A 160 -0.07 -21.52 2.25
C GLU A 160 1.15 -22.43 2.42
N ASP A 161 2.19 -21.95 3.12
CA ASP A 161 3.39 -22.73 3.44
C ASP A 161 3.08 -23.90 4.40
N LYS A 162 2.08 -23.75 5.28
CA LYS A 162 1.51 -24.82 6.10
C LYS A 162 0.60 -25.79 5.31
N GLY A 163 0.43 -25.59 4.01
CA GLY A 163 -0.34 -26.46 3.13
C GLY A 163 -1.85 -26.17 3.08
N TYR A 164 -2.32 -25.10 3.70
CA TYR A 164 -3.72 -24.67 3.60
C TYR A 164 -3.99 -24.08 2.22
N ARG A 165 -5.10 -24.48 1.59
CA ARG A 165 -5.56 -23.84 0.35
C ARG A 165 -6.49 -22.70 0.71
N VAL A 166 -5.99 -21.48 0.61
CA VAL A 166 -6.81 -20.27 0.67
C VAL A 166 -7.64 -20.19 -0.62
N ARG A 167 -8.94 -20.44 -0.52
CA ARG A 167 -9.89 -20.26 -1.64
C ARG A 167 -10.67 -18.98 -1.43
N TRP A 168 -10.33 -17.95 -2.19
CA TRP A 168 -11.15 -16.74 -2.27
C TRP A 168 -12.34 -17.00 -3.19
N ARG A 169 -13.54 -16.76 -2.69
CA ARG A 169 -14.76 -16.74 -3.52
C ARG A 169 -14.73 -15.46 -4.35
N ARG A 170 -15.42 -15.47 -5.49
CA ARG A 170 -15.57 -14.26 -6.32
C ARG A 170 -16.19 -13.10 -5.54
N VAL A 171 -17.08 -13.41 -4.59
CA VAL A 171 -17.71 -12.43 -3.69
C VAL A 171 -16.66 -11.73 -2.83
N ASP A 172 -15.71 -12.47 -2.25
CA ASP A 172 -14.64 -11.91 -1.42
C ASP A 172 -13.80 -10.91 -2.23
N TRP A 173 -13.49 -11.25 -3.50
CA TRP A 173 -12.82 -10.33 -4.42
C TRP A 173 -13.60 -9.05 -4.69
N PHE A 174 -14.92 -9.14 -4.91
CA PHE A 174 -15.75 -7.96 -5.13
C PHE A 174 -15.89 -7.09 -3.89
N ILE A 175 -15.98 -7.70 -2.70
CA ILE A 175 -16.03 -6.98 -1.43
C ILE A 175 -14.71 -6.24 -1.21
N GLU A 176 -13.57 -6.91 -1.37
CA GLU A 176 -12.27 -6.27 -1.15
C GLU A 176 -11.99 -5.17 -2.17
N LEU A 177 -12.30 -5.39 -3.45
CA LEU A 177 -12.15 -4.36 -4.46
C LEU A 177 -13.09 -3.16 -4.22
N GLY A 178 -14.31 -3.42 -3.77
CA GLY A 178 -15.27 -2.38 -3.37
C GLY A 178 -14.78 -1.58 -2.18
N CYS A 179 -14.26 -2.23 -1.14
CA CYS A 179 -13.70 -1.55 0.03
C CYS A 179 -12.48 -0.73 -0.35
N ALA A 180 -11.56 -1.28 -1.16
CA ALA A 180 -10.41 -0.56 -1.67
C ALA A 180 -10.83 0.71 -2.45
N ALA A 181 -11.85 0.61 -3.30
CA ALA A 181 -12.36 1.78 -4.03
C ALA A 181 -12.93 2.86 -3.09
N VAL A 182 -13.70 2.46 -2.06
CA VAL A 182 -14.23 3.41 -1.06
C VAL A 182 -13.11 4.06 -0.24
N LEU A 183 -12.08 3.30 0.12
CA LEU A 183 -10.90 3.83 0.80
C LEU A 183 -10.19 4.87 -0.07
N ILE A 184 -9.99 4.60 -1.36
CA ILE A 184 -9.40 5.57 -2.30
C ILE A 184 -10.27 6.83 -2.39
N VAL A 185 -11.59 6.68 -2.50
CA VAL A 185 -12.51 7.84 -2.53
C VAL A 185 -12.40 8.68 -1.25
N SER A 186 -12.19 8.04 -0.09
CA SER A 186 -12.04 8.78 1.17
C SER A 186 -10.80 9.68 1.19
N PHE A 187 -9.68 9.25 0.59
CA PHE A 187 -8.47 10.06 0.45
C PHE A 187 -8.60 11.16 -0.61
N CYS A 188 -9.32 10.86 -1.69
CA CYS A 188 -9.56 11.81 -2.77
C CYS A 188 -10.69 12.80 -2.45
N TRP A 189 -11.41 12.67 -1.33
CA TRP A 189 -12.65 13.42 -1.10
C TRP A 189 -12.48 14.96 -1.22
N ASP A 190 -11.38 15.49 -0.70
CA ASP A 190 -11.12 16.94 -0.66
C ASP A 190 -10.28 17.46 -1.84
N TRP A 191 -10.12 16.68 -2.92
CA TRP A 191 -9.19 16.99 -4.01
C TRP A 191 -9.40 18.37 -4.66
N ARG A 192 -10.66 18.84 -4.76
CA ARG A 192 -11.00 20.14 -5.38
C ARG A 192 -10.46 21.32 -4.56
N ASN A 193 -10.57 21.22 -3.25
CA ASN A 193 -10.05 22.21 -2.32
C ASN A 193 -8.53 22.23 -2.34
N ILE A 194 -7.89 21.05 -2.34
CA ILE A 194 -6.44 20.93 -2.41
C ILE A 194 -5.87 21.49 -3.72
N LEU A 195 -6.49 21.19 -4.87
CA LEU A 195 -6.04 21.68 -6.18
C LEU A 195 -6.45 23.13 -6.48
N ARG A 196 -7.31 23.73 -5.64
CA ARG A 196 -7.91 25.06 -5.85
C ARG A 196 -8.43 25.21 -7.28
N VAL A 197 -9.37 24.33 -7.64
CA VAL A 197 -9.94 24.29 -9.00
C VAL A 197 -10.67 25.61 -9.28
N PRO A 198 -10.44 26.27 -10.42
CA PRO A 198 -11.12 27.52 -10.76
C PRO A 198 -12.55 27.22 -11.26
N ASP A 199 -13.47 26.92 -10.33
CA ASP A 199 -14.88 26.62 -10.61
C ASP A 199 -15.86 27.70 -10.09
N GLY A 200 -15.33 28.83 -9.62
CA GLY A 200 -16.09 29.92 -8.99
C GLY A 200 -16.20 29.82 -7.47
N THR A 201 -15.70 28.74 -6.85
CA THR A 201 -15.64 28.57 -5.40
C THR A 201 -14.28 29.05 -4.85
N ALA A 202 -14.28 29.73 -3.71
CA ALA A 202 -13.04 30.13 -3.03
C ALA A 202 -12.47 28.94 -2.22
N TYR A 203 -11.40 28.33 -2.72
CA TYR A 203 -10.71 27.22 -2.05
C TYR A 203 -9.50 27.70 -1.24
N SER A 204 -9.42 27.28 0.03
CA SER A 204 -8.32 27.65 0.92
C SER A 204 -7.06 26.82 0.65
N GLY A 205 -7.20 25.59 0.14
CA GLY A 205 -6.10 24.62 0.02
C GLY A 205 -5.66 24.03 1.36
N ILE A 206 -6.37 24.33 2.46
CA ILE A 206 -6.18 23.70 3.76
C ILE A 206 -7.15 22.52 3.84
N PRO A 207 -6.70 21.29 4.17
CA PRO A 207 -7.55 20.12 4.20
C PRO A 207 -8.77 20.29 5.10
N ASN A 208 -9.94 19.95 4.57
CA ASN A 208 -11.15 19.77 5.35
C ASN A 208 -11.05 18.51 6.23
N PRO A 209 -11.88 18.35 7.27
CA PRO A 209 -11.89 17.13 8.08
C PRO A 209 -11.96 15.86 7.23
N PHE A 210 -11.07 14.90 7.52
CA PHE A 210 -10.95 13.66 6.75
C PHE A 210 -12.27 12.89 6.72
N ALA A 211 -12.56 12.24 5.59
CA ALA A 211 -13.80 11.50 5.36
C ALA A 211 -13.85 10.17 6.13
N TRP A 212 -13.71 10.22 7.47
CA TRP A 212 -13.74 9.07 8.38
C TRP A 212 -15.00 8.22 8.23
N TRP A 213 -16.12 8.86 7.90
CA TRP A 213 -17.40 8.20 7.68
C TRP A 213 -17.40 7.27 6.44
N LEU A 214 -16.55 7.52 5.45
CA LEU A 214 -16.28 6.59 4.35
C LEU A 214 -15.18 5.60 4.73
N PHE A 215 -14.10 6.10 5.33
CA PHE A 215 -12.91 5.31 5.62
C PHE A 215 -13.17 4.18 6.61
N LEU A 216 -13.75 4.48 7.78
CA LEU A 216 -13.86 3.50 8.88
C LEU A 216 -14.73 2.29 8.52
N PRO A 217 -15.94 2.44 7.95
CA PRO A 217 -16.74 1.27 7.58
C PRO A 217 -16.04 0.40 6.54
N ALA A 218 -15.46 1.01 5.50
CA ALA A 218 -14.76 0.27 4.45
C ALA A 218 -13.52 -0.45 4.98
N TYR A 219 -12.72 0.24 5.83
CA TYR A 219 -11.55 -0.33 6.46
C TYR A 219 -11.91 -1.52 7.36
N LEU A 220 -12.94 -1.40 8.19
CA LEU A 220 -13.37 -2.47 9.09
C LEU A 220 -13.90 -3.68 8.31
N ILE A 221 -14.68 -3.47 7.25
CA ILE A 221 -15.16 -4.56 6.40
C ILE A 221 -13.98 -5.28 5.77
N ALA A 222 -13.05 -4.55 5.15
CA ALA A 222 -11.85 -5.11 4.52
C ALA A 222 -10.98 -5.89 5.53
N ALA A 223 -10.74 -5.31 6.72
CA ALA A 223 -9.94 -5.96 7.76
C ALA A 223 -10.60 -7.25 8.29
N LEU A 224 -11.93 -7.30 8.36
CA LEU A 224 -12.67 -8.48 8.79
C LEU A 224 -12.78 -9.55 7.69
N SER A 225 -12.97 -9.16 6.43
CA SER A 225 -13.02 -10.09 5.29
C SER A 225 -11.66 -10.72 4.98
N SER A 226 -10.57 -10.00 5.27
CA SER A 226 -9.20 -10.49 5.16
C SER A 226 -8.74 -11.35 6.36
N GLY A 227 -9.63 -11.57 7.35
CA GLY A 227 -9.44 -12.54 8.43
C GLY A 227 -9.25 -13.97 7.89
N PRO A 228 -8.72 -14.91 8.72
CA PRO A 228 -8.35 -16.24 8.25
C PRO A 228 -9.55 -16.93 7.59
N PRO A 229 -9.49 -17.23 6.28
CA PRO A 229 -10.60 -17.87 5.59
C PRO A 229 -10.85 -19.23 6.22
N SER A 230 -12.11 -19.70 6.20
CA SER A 230 -12.47 -21.03 6.71
C SER A 230 -11.49 -22.09 6.17
N THR A 231 -10.59 -22.54 7.04
CA THR A 231 -9.46 -23.39 6.66
C THR A 231 -9.91 -24.84 6.57
N GLY A 232 -10.03 -25.38 5.36
CA GLY A 232 -10.20 -26.81 5.13
C GLY A 232 -8.86 -27.50 4.89
N PRO A 233 -8.54 -28.64 5.54
CA PRO A 233 -7.35 -29.41 5.21
C PRO A 233 -7.39 -29.87 3.74
N ARG A 234 -6.22 -29.92 3.11
CA ARG A 234 -6.04 -30.39 1.73
C ARG A 234 -6.58 -31.82 1.64
N ARG A 235 -7.73 -32.06 1.00
CA ARG A 235 -8.15 -33.42 0.64
C ARG A 235 -7.11 -33.98 -0.32
N THR A 236 -6.23 -34.84 0.16
CA THR A 236 -5.43 -35.75 -0.65
C THR A 236 -6.42 -36.62 -1.40
N THR A 237 -6.59 -36.37 -2.70
CA THR A 237 -7.09 -37.38 -3.62
C THR A 237 -6.08 -38.53 -3.59
N GLN A 238 -6.36 -39.57 -2.79
CA GLN A 238 -5.67 -40.85 -2.92
C GLN A 238 -5.78 -41.28 -4.39
N PRO A 239 -4.67 -41.73 -5.02
CA PRO A 239 -4.77 -42.44 -6.28
C PRO A 239 -5.68 -43.66 -6.02
N ARG A 240 -6.72 -43.85 -6.84
CA ARG A 240 -7.46 -45.12 -6.83
C ARG A 240 -6.42 -46.21 -7.11
N GLU A 241 -6.09 -47.00 -6.09
CA GLU A 241 -5.36 -48.26 -6.28
C GLU A 241 -6.15 -49.06 -7.31
N ALA A 242 -5.54 -49.25 -8.48
CA ALA A 242 -6.05 -50.17 -9.48
C ALA A 242 -6.02 -51.56 -8.86
N CYS A 243 -7.19 -52.06 -8.48
CA CYS A 243 -7.39 -53.44 -8.05
C CYS A 243 -6.93 -54.36 -9.19
N PRO A 244 -5.90 -55.21 -9.01
CA PRO A 244 -5.60 -56.24 -9.98
C PRO A 244 -6.61 -57.38 -9.79
N ARG A 245 -7.29 -57.76 -10.87
CA ARG A 245 -8.08 -59.00 -10.95
C ARG A 245 -7.98 -59.58 -12.35
N PRO A 246 -8.14 -60.90 -12.49
CA PRO A 246 -7.40 -61.99 -11.85
C PRO A 246 -6.39 -62.63 -12.82
#